data_AF-A0A3Q7IXC4-F1
#
_entry.id   AF-A0A3Q7IXC4-F1
#
_cell.length_a   1.000
_cell.length_b   1.000
_cell.length_c   1.000
_cell.angle_alpha   90.00
_cell.angle_beta   90.00
_cell.angle_gamma   90.00
#
_symmetry.space_group_name_H-M   'P 1'
#
loop_
_entity.id
_entity.type
_entity.pdbx_description
1 polymer ?
#
loop_
_entity_poly.entity_id
_entity_poly.type
_entity_poly.pdbx_seq_one_letter_code
_entity_poly.pdbx_strand_id
1 'polypeptide(L)'
;MIVFKDGTGNFNTIVGAILAALDQSVKPLFIKIEKDTYQEYIRNVKKKTNIFPIGEGMDSMIIMGNRSSINGNKMYDTATAGVFGNGFTAQDSTFRNNAGPVKHQAIIRCPFINVGSTGIKTLYMKKNINSTETEIYGTIDFICGDATAMFQNCLIEARTPMARQYNTITDSTKERA
;
A
#
# COMPACT_ATOMS: atom_id res chain seq x y z
N MET A 1 3.97 -10.18 -16.90
CA MET A 1 3.04 -9.20 -17.53
C MET A 1 3.67 -7.82 -17.45
N ILE A 2 3.29 -6.90 -18.33
CA ILE A 2 3.80 -5.52 -18.35
C ILE A 2 2.63 -4.53 -18.33
N VAL A 3 2.72 -3.50 -17.49
CA VAL A 3 1.73 -2.42 -17.37
C VAL A 3 2.35 -1.10 -17.81
N PHE A 4 1.86 -0.55 -18.93
CA PHE A 4 2.25 0.76 -19.47
C PHE A 4 1.02 1.63 -19.63
N LYS A 5 1.05 2.83 -19.04
CA LYS A 5 -0.14 3.69 -18.98
C LYS A 5 -0.54 4.24 -20.36
N ASP A 6 0.43 4.36 -21.27
CA ASP A 6 0.24 4.77 -22.66
C ASP A 6 -0.50 3.72 -23.52
N GLY A 7 -0.70 2.51 -22.99
CA GLY A 7 -1.39 1.41 -23.66
C GLY A 7 -0.49 0.53 -24.54
N THR A 8 0.82 0.75 -24.57
CA THR A 8 1.76 -0.07 -25.37
C THR A 8 2.14 -1.39 -24.68
N GLY A 9 1.77 -1.55 -23.40
CA GLY A 9 1.97 -2.75 -22.59
C GLY A 9 0.84 -3.80 -22.71
N ASN A 10 0.86 -4.84 -21.87
CA ASN A 10 -0.23 -5.82 -21.83
C ASN A 10 -1.51 -5.23 -21.19
N PHE A 11 -1.33 -4.29 -20.26
CA PHE A 11 -2.40 -3.57 -19.58
C PHE A 11 -2.01 -2.10 -19.44
N ASN A 12 -3.02 -1.23 -19.35
CA ASN A 12 -2.87 0.19 -19.03
C ASN A 12 -3.17 0.53 -17.56
N THR A 13 -3.59 -0.47 -16.76
CA THR A 13 -3.90 -0.32 -15.35
C THR A 13 -3.29 -1.45 -14.53
N ILE A 14 -2.89 -1.14 -13.30
CA ILE A 14 -2.32 -2.12 -12.37
C ILE A 14 -3.42 -3.07 -11.90
N VAL A 15 -4.61 -2.54 -11.60
CA VAL A 15 -5.76 -3.35 -11.19
C VAL A 15 -6.16 -4.33 -12.30
N GLY A 16 -6.17 -3.89 -13.57
CA GLY A 16 -6.45 -4.77 -14.70
C GLY A 16 -5.49 -5.96 -14.78
N ALA A 17 -4.19 -5.71 -14.63
CA ALA A 17 -3.17 -6.76 -14.63
C ALA A 17 -3.34 -7.75 -13.47
N ILE A 18 -3.62 -7.26 -12.25
CA ILE A 18 -3.85 -8.12 -11.09
C ILE A 18 -5.14 -8.95 -11.25
N LEU A 19 -6.20 -8.36 -11.79
CA LEU A 19 -7.48 -9.06 -11.99
C LEU A 19 -7.41 -10.14 -13.07
N ALA A 20 -6.52 -9.97 -14.06
CA ALA A 20 -6.26 -10.98 -15.09
C ALA A 20 -5.44 -12.18 -14.59
N ALA A 21 -4.80 -12.08 -13.41
CA ALA A 21 -4.07 -13.19 -12.83
C ALA A 21 -5.00 -14.39 -12.51
N LEU A 22 -4.47 -15.61 -12.54
CA LEU A 22 -5.25 -16.79 -12.12
C LEU A 22 -5.55 -16.73 -10.62
N ASP A 23 -6.78 -17.08 -10.26
CA ASP A 23 -7.19 -17.21 -8.87
C ASP A 23 -6.43 -18.37 -8.21
N GLN A 24 -5.98 -18.16 -6.97
CA GLN A 24 -5.35 -19.18 -6.12
C GLN A 24 -4.13 -19.88 -6.74
N SER A 25 -3.43 -19.20 -7.65
CA SER A 25 -2.18 -19.70 -8.24
C SER A 25 -1.13 -19.95 -7.16
N VAL A 26 -0.53 -21.14 -7.20
CA VAL A 26 0.67 -21.48 -6.42
C VAL A 26 1.96 -20.94 -7.05
N LYS A 27 1.90 -20.59 -8.35
CA LYS A 27 3.05 -20.03 -9.08
C LYS A 27 3.11 -18.51 -8.90
N PRO A 28 4.31 -17.94 -8.71
CA PRO A 28 4.48 -16.49 -8.64
C PRO A 28 4.16 -15.84 -9.99
N LEU A 29 3.44 -14.72 -9.95
CA LEU A 29 3.18 -13.87 -11.11
C LEU A 29 3.89 -12.53 -10.94
N PHE A 30 4.87 -12.28 -11.79
CA PHE A 30 5.58 -11.01 -11.86
C PHE A 30 4.88 -10.03 -12.82
N ILE A 31 4.56 -8.85 -12.31
CA ILE A 31 3.93 -7.75 -13.04
C ILE A 31 4.93 -6.59 -13.06
N LYS A 32 5.54 -6.34 -14.22
CA LYS A 32 6.41 -5.17 -14.41
C LYS A 32 5.54 -3.95 -14.66
N ILE A 33 5.84 -2.85 -13.98
CA ILE A 33 5.06 -1.62 -14.05
C ILE A 33 6.01 -0.48 -14.37
N GLU A 34 5.73 0.25 -15.44
CA GLU A 34 6.53 1.41 -15.84
C GLU A 34 6.45 2.55 -14.83
N LYS A 35 7.45 3.42 -14.85
CA LYS A 35 7.43 4.70 -14.14
C LYS A 35 6.23 5.56 -14.54
N ASP A 36 5.24 5.66 -13.67
CA ASP A 36 4.18 6.66 -13.77
C ASP A 36 3.49 6.82 -12.41
N THR A 37 2.62 7.81 -12.32
CA THR A 37 1.60 7.91 -11.28
C THR A 37 0.30 7.24 -11.74
N TYR A 38 -0.04 6.13 -11.11
CA TYR A 38 -1.28 5.38 -11.33
C TYR A 38 -2.33 5.80 -10.29
N GLN A 39 -3.35 6.53 -10.73
CA GLN A 39 -4.47 6.94 -9.87
C GLN A 39 -5.51 5.81 -9.77
N GLU A 40 -5.18 4.79 -8.98
CA GLU A 40 -5.97 3.56 -8.88
C GLU A 40 -6.17 3.11 -7.43
N TYR A 41 -7.20 2.29 -7.21
CA TYR A 41 -7.46 1.63 -5.93
C TYR A 41 -7.37 0.11 -6.08
N ILE A 42 -6.33 -0.49 -5.49
CA ILE A 42 -6.18 -1.96 -5.52
C ILE A 42 -7.13 -2.58 -4.50
N ARG A 43 -8.17 -3.27 -4.98
CA ARG A 43 -9.24 -3.85 -4.14
C ARG A 43 -9.72 -5.19 -4.69
N ASN A 44 -10.42 -5.94 -3.83
CA ASN A 44 -11.06 -7.22 -4.19
C ASN A 44 -10.10 -8.30 -4.69
N VAL A 45 -8.80 -8.20 -4.34
CA VAL A 45 -7.75 -9.12 -4.78
C VAL A 45 -7.59 -10.35 -3.85
N LYS A 46 -8.58 -10.69 -3.03
CA LYS A 46 -8.47 -11.76 -2.01
C LYS A 46 -8.12 -13.12 -2.61
N LYS A 47 -8.63 -13.42 -3.81
CA LYS A 47 -8.36 -14.68 -4.51
C LYS A 47 -7.05 -14.66 -5.30
N LYS A 48 -6.44 -13.48 -5.52
CA LYS A 48 -5.21 -13.33 -6.29
C LYS A 48 -4.02 -13.59 -5.38
N THR A 49 -3.37 -14.74 -5.52
CA THR A 49 -2.25 -15.16 -4.66
C THR A 49 -0.92 -15.08 -5.41
N ASN A 50 0.18 -14.93 -4.68
CA ASN A 50 1.55 -14.91 -5.21
C ASN A 50 1.78 -13.87 -6.31
N ILE A 51 1.27 -12.65 -6.10
CA ILE A 51 1.39 -11.54 -7.05
C ILE A 51 2.57 -10.65 -6.65
N PHE A 52 3.44 -10.37 -7.61
CA PHE A 52 4.65 -9.58 -7.43
C PHE A 52 4.65 -8.37 -8.38
N PRO A 53 4.01 -7.25 -8.01
CA PRO A 53 4.20 -5.98 -8.72
C PRO A 53 5.62 -5.45 -8.48
N ILE A 54 6.34 -5.21 -9.57
CA ILE A 54 7.70 -4.69 -9.58
C ILE A 54 7.69 -3.41 -10.41
N GLY A 55 7.97 -2.28 -9.76
CA GLY A 55 8.14 -0.99 -10.43
C GLY A 55 9.58 -0.74 -10.88
N GLU A 56 9.82 0.47 -11.39
CA GLU A 56 11.14 0.95 -11.82
C GLU A 56 11.82 1.84 -10.75
N GLY A 57 11.29 1.89 -9.54
CA GLY A 57 11.83 2.65 -8.42
C GLY A 57 10.76 3.34 -7.58
N MET A 58 11.09 3.59 -6.30
CA MET A 58 10.19 4.25 -5.34
C MET A 58 9.70 5.61 -5.82
N ASP A 59 10.60 6.42 -6.38
CA ASP A 59 10.30 7.80 -6.79
C ASP A 59 9.61 7.88 -8.16
N SER A 60 9.67 6.80 -8.95
CA SER A 60 9.26 6.79 -10.35
C SER A 60 7.90 6.12 -10.55
N MET A 61 7.57 5.12 -9.73
CA MET A 61 6.30 4.40 -9.79
C MET A 61 5.45 4.67 -8.54
N ILE A 62 4.34 5.38 -8.71
CA ILE A 62 3.48 5.84 -7.62
C ILE A 62 2.03 5.38 -7.83
N ILE A 63 1.53 4.54 -6.94
CA ILE A 63 0.09 4.23 -6.83
C ILE A 63 -0.54 5.27 -5.91
N MET A 64 -1.44 6.08 -6.46
CA MET A 64 -2.01 7.23 -5.77
C MET A 64 -3.52 7.11 -5.59
N GLY A 65 -3.96 7.21 -4.33
CA GLY A 65 -5.37 7.41 -3.96
C GLY A 65 -5.56 8.75 -3.26
N ASN A 66 -6.82 9.19 -3.11
CA ASN A 66 -7.17 10.42 -2.39
C ASN A 66 -8.46 10.28 -1.54
N ARG A 67 -8.85 9.05 -1.18
CA ARG A 67 -10.05 8.79 -0.36
C ARG A 67 -9.77 9.06 1.12
N SER A 68 -10.79 9.51 1.84
CA SER A 68 -10.73 9.86 3.26
C SER A 68 -12.08 9.69 3.95
N SER A 69 -12.07 9.59 5.27
CA SER A 69 -13.29 9.42 6.06
C SER A 69 -14.22 10.64 5.98
N ILE A 70 -13.66 11.86 5.89
CA ILE A 70 -14.46 13.09 5.72
C ILE A 70 -15.28 13.06 4.41
N ASN A 71 -14.80 12.38 3.37
CA ASN A 71 -15.49 12.28 2.09
C ASN A 71 -16.61 11.21 2.10
N GLY A 72 -17.06 10.76 3.28
CA GLY A 72 -18.10 9.75 3.43
C GLY A 72 -17.63 8.31 3.15
N ASN A 73 -16.33 8.08 2.99
CA ASN A 73 -15.78 6.74 2.86
C ASN A 73 -15.68 6.09 4.24
N LYS A 74 -16.05 4.81 4.35
CA LYS A 74 -15.71 4.04 5.56
C LYS A 74 -14.19 4.02 5.71
N MET A 75 -13.71 3.96 6.95
CA MET A 75 -12.27 3.91 7.26
C MET A 75 -11.51 2.88 6.40
N TYR A 76 -12.08 1.69 6.23
CA TYR A 76 -11.56 0.63 5.36
C TYR A 76 -11.47 1.03 3.88
N ASP A 77 -12.43 1.81 3.40
CA ASP A 77 -12.55 2.26 2.01
C ASP A 77 -11.67 3.46 1.69
N THR A 78 -10.86 3.95 2.63
CA THR A 78 -9.87 5.02 2.37
C THR A 78 -8.57 4.47 1.78
N ALA A 79 -8.33 3.16 1.90
CA ALA A 79 -7.15 2.46 1.41
C ALA A 79 -6.92 2.63 -0.11
N THR A 80 -5.76 3.19 -0.47
CA THR A 80 -5.21 3.18 -1.84
C THR A 80 -4.95 1.74 -2.30
N ALA A 81 -4.41 0.90 -1.42
CA ALA A 81 -4.24 -0.52 -1.68
C ALA A 81 -4.81 -1.35 -0.52
N GLY A 82 -5.62 -2.35 -0.88
CA GLY A 82 -6.32 -3.29 -0.01
C GLY A 82 -6.01 -4.73 -0.42
N VAL A 83 -4.87 -5.26 0.04
CA VAL A 83 -4.34 -6.53 -0.49
C VAL A 83 -4.51 -7.72 0.46
N PHE A 84 -5.51 -8.55 0.18
CA PHE A 84 -5.88 -9.69 1.05
C PHE A 84 -5.41 -11.05 0.54
N GLY A 85 -4.84 -11.11 -0.66
CA GLY A 85 -4.30 -12.32 -1.25
C GLY A 85 -2.97 -12.71 -0.59
N ASN A 86 -2.78 -13.99 -0.32
CA ASN A 86 -1.54 -14.48 0.27
C ASN A 86 -0.39 -14.37 -0.74
N GLY A 87 0.81 -14.03 -0.26
CA GLY A 87 2.02 -13.95 -1.07
C GLY A 87 2.14 -12.70 -1.94
N PHE A 88 1.40 -11.64 -1.62
CA PHE A 88 1.59 -10.34 -2.29
C PHE A 88 2.88 -9.66 -1.82
N THR A 89 3.74 -9.29 -2.78
CA THR A 89 5.05 -8.68 -2.52
C THR A 89 5.24 -7.54 -3.50
N ALA A 90 5.32 -6.31 -3.02
CA ALA A 90 5.56 -5.14 -3.87
C ALA A 90 7.02 -4.70 -3.75
N GLN A 91 7.63 -4.39 -4.87
CA GLN A 91 9.01 -3.95 -4.94
C GLN A 91 9.14 -2.71 -5.81
N ASP A 92 10.03 -1.79 -5.40
CA ASP A 92 10.44 -0.62 -6.21
C ASP A 92 9.24 0.22 -6.65
N SER A 93 8.35 0.53 -5.71
CA SER A 93 7.06 1.19 -5.93
C SER A 93 6.69 2.10 -4.77
N THR A 94 5.72 3.00 -4.91
CA THR A 94 5.24 3.86 -3.81
C THR A 94 3.72 3.79 -3.70
N PHE A 95 3.21 3.60 -2.48
CA PHE A 95 1.78 3.67 -2.17
C PHE A 95 1.46 4.97 -1.44
N ARG A 96 0.70 5.85 -2.10
CA ARG A 96 0.42 7.19 -1.61
C ARG A 96 -1.08 7.44 -1.47
N ASN A 97 -1.47 8.02 -0.35
CA ASN A 97 -2.77 8.69 -0.21
C ASN A 97 -2.54 10.21 -0.15
N ASN A 98 -3.17 10.96 -1.04
CA ASN A 98 -3.03 12.41 -1.19
C ASN A 98 -4.29 13.18 -0.74
N ALA A 99 -5.14 12.58 0.11
CA ALA A 99 -6.33 13.23 0.65
C ALA A 99 -6.01 14.51 1.47
N GLY A 100 -4.78 14.63 1.99
CA GLY A 100 -4.31 15.77 2.79
C GLY A 100 -4.65 15.65 4.28
N PRO A 101 -3.95 16.39 5.15
CA PRO A 101 -4.05 16.24 6.61
C PRO A 101 -5.41 16.68 7.18
N VAL A 102 -6.07 17.63 6.50
CA VAL A 102 -7.39 18.18 6.88
C VAL A 102 -8.49 17.13 6.83
N LYS A 103 -8.31 16.04 6.07
CA LYS A 103 -9.39 15.12 5.74
C LYS A 103 -9.61 13.95 6.71
N HIS A 104 -8.88 13.92 7.84
CA HIS A 104 -8.89 12.90 8.91
C HIS A 104 -8.75 11.44 8.42
N GLN A 105 -7.92 10.62 9.09
CA GLN A 105 -7.60 9.21 8.78
C GLN A 105 -7.67 8.80 7.28
N ALA A 106 -6.57 9.03 6.56
CA ALA A 106 -6.37 8.56 5.19
C ALA A 106 -5.49 7.31 5.23
N ILE A 107 -6.12 6.14 5.36
CA ILE A 107 -5.42 4.89 5.67
C ILE A 107 -4.99 4.20 4.38
N ILE A 108 -3.89 3.44 4.39
CA ILE A 108 -3.60 2.39 3.39
C ILE A 108 -3.67 1.06 4.12
N ARG A 109 -4.60 0.16 3.74
CA ARG A 109 -4.82 -1.11 4.46
C ARG A 109 -4.15 -2.26 3.73
N CYS A 110 -2.99 -2.68 4.18
CA CYS A 110 -2.20 -3.71 3.53
C CYS A 110 -2.01 -4.91 4.46
N PRO A 111 -2.85 -5.97 4.35
CA PRO A 111 -2.71 -7.20 5.12
C PRO A 111 -1.40 -7.96 4.88
N PHE A 112 -0.83 -7.85 3.67
CA PHE A 112 0.42 -8.50 3.31
C PHE A 112 1.14 -7.59 2.33
N ILE A 113 2.23 -6.98 2.76
CA ILE A 113 3.25 -6.57 1.80
C ILE A 113 4.59 -7.00 2.36
N ASN A 114 5.24 -7.93 1.67
CA ASN A 114 6.69 -7.93 1.64
C ASN A 114 7.07 -6.76 0.75
N VAL A 115 7.54 -5.70 1.40
CA VAL A 115 7.90 -4.45 0.73
C VAL A 115 9.41 -4.40 0.68
N GLY A 116 10.00 -4.17 -0.50
CA GLY A 116 11.41 -3.87 -0.66
C GLY A 116 11.53 -2.59 -1.47
N SER A 117 12.23 -1.56 -0.95
CA SER A 117 12.38 -0.26 -1.62
C SER A 117 11.01 0.31 -2.00
N THR A 118 10.25 0.85 -1.03
CA THR A 118 8.93 1.49 -1.28
C THR A 118 8.62 2.63 -0.34
N GLY A 119 7.99 3.70 -0.84
CA GLY A 119 7.44 4.79 -0.03
C GLY A 119 5.98 4.55 0.40
N ILE A 120 5.65 4.71 1.67
CA ILE A 120 4.29 4.54 2.22
C ILE A 120 3.92 5.75 3.10
N LYS A 121 2.81 6.43 2.83
CA LYS A 121 2.39 7.64 3.59
C LYS A 121 1.52 7.40 4.83
N THR A 122 0.94 6.22 4.98
CA THR A 122 0.16 5.79 6.16
C THR A 122 -0.09 4.30 5.98
N LEU A 123 0.22 3.45 6.95
CA LEU A 123 0.12 2.00 6.88
C LEU A 123 -0.84 1.47 7.97
N TYR A 124 -1.85 0.73 7.55
CA TYR A 124 -2.72 -0.07 8.40
C TYR A 124 -2.55 -1.55 8.07
N MET A 125 -2.38 -2.36 9.12
CA MET A 125 -1.91 -3.73 9.05
C MET A 125 -2.92 -4.68 9.68
N LYS A 126 -3.38 -5.71 8.94
CA LYS A 126 -4.36 -6.70 9.47
C LYS A 126 -3.86 -8.14 9.59
N LYS A 127 -2.70 -8.44 9.00
CA LYS A 127 -2.10 -9.78 8.97
C LYS A 127 -0.57 -9.63 8.93
N ASN A 128 0.16 -10.75 8.98
CA ASN A 128 1.61 -10.74 9.09
C ASN A 128 2.28 -9.91 7.98
N ILE A 129 3.12 -8.95 8.37
CA ILE A 129 3.86 -8.06 7.46
C ILE A 129 5.35 -8.15 7.79
N ASN A 130 6.16 -8.30 6.75
CA ASN A 130 7.60 -8.11 6.85
C ASN A 130 8.00 -7.02 5.84
N SER A 131 8.37 -5.85 6.32
CA SER A 131 8.88 -4.77 5.47
C SER A 131 10.39 -4.68 5.64
N THR A 132 11.11 -4.60 4.53
CA THR A 132 12.58 -4.47 4.53
C THR A 132 12.96 -3.32 3.60
N GLU A 133 13.88 -2.45 4.00
CA GLU A 133 14.33 -1.32 3.14
C GLU A 133 13.16 -0.47 2.64
N THR A 134 12.18 -0.20 3.51
CA THR A 134 10.96 0.54 3.19
C THR A 134 10.96 1.91 3.86
N GLU A 135 10.46 2.93 3.16
CA GLU A 135 10.29 4.27 3.70
C GLU A 135 8.83 4.49 4.09
N ILE A 136 8.59 4.81 5.36
CA ILE A 136 7.26 5.00 5.93
C ILE A 136 7.17 6.40 6.52
N TYR A 137 6.19 7.15 6.04
CA TYR A 137 5.91 8.52 6.43
C TYR A 137 4.52 8.62 7.03
N GLY A 138 4.28 9.62 7.89
CA GLY A 138 2.93 9.95 8.33
C GLY A 138 2.91 10.93 9.50
N THR A 139 1.74 11.20 10.07
CA THR A 139 1.57 12.13 11.21
C THR A 139 1.04 11.40 12.44
N ILE A 140 -0.26 11.09 12.45
CA ILE A 140 -0.95 10.39 13.56
C ILE A 140 -1.22 8.94 13.15
N ASP A 141 -0.94 8.00 14.05
CA ASP A 141 -1.22 6.57 13.99
C ASP A 141 -0.89 5.94 12.63
N PHE A 142 0.24 6.35 12.03
CA PHE A 142 0.54 6.02 10.65
C PHE A 142 1.13 4.61 10.45
N ILE A 143 1.30 3.85 11.54
CA ILE A 143 1.51 2.40 11.55
C ILE A 143 0.49 1.81 12.54
N CYS A 144 -0.67 1.35 12.07
CA CYS A 144 -1.76 0.92 12.95
C CYS A 144 -2.36 -0.45 12.61
N GLY A 145 -3.03 -1.10 13.56
CA GLY A 145 -3.81 -2.33 13.34
C GLY A 145 -3.53 -3.49 14.30
N ASP A 146 -3.96 -4.69 13.91
CA ASP A 146 -3.96 -5.93 14.72
C ASP A 146 -2.97 -7.01 14.22
N ALA A 147 -2.12 -6.64 13.25
CA ALA A 147 -1.11 -7.52 12.67
C ALA A 147 0.09 -7.81 13.60
N THR A 148 0.75 -8.94 13.35
CA THR A 148 2.17 -9.09 13.70
C THR A 148 3.01 -8.48 12.57
N ALA A 149 3.85 -7.49 12.86
CA ALA A 149 4.64 -6.80 11.84
C ALA A 149 6.11 -6.70 12.22
N MET A 150 7.00 -6.83 11.23
CA MET A 150 8.44 -6.60 11.35
C MET A 150 8.87 -5.55 10.33
N PHE A 151 9.62 -4.55 10.80
CA PHE A 151 10.23 -3.51 9.98
C PHE A 151 11.74 -3.60 10.15
N GLN A 152 12.46 -3.98 9.10
CA GLN A 152 13.90 -4.15 9.12
C GLN A 152 14.56 -3.20 8.14
N ASN A 153 15.60 -2.47 8.55
CA ASN A 153 16.28 -1.46 7.72
C ASN A 153 15.31 -0.45 7.07
N CYS A 154 14.21 -0.13 7.74
CA CYS A 154 13.20 0.82 7.24
C CYS A 154 13.48 2.24 7.75
N LEU A 155 13.21 3.24 6.92
CA LEU A 155 13.12 4.63 7.36
C LEU A 155 11.69 4.88 7.86
N ILE A 156 11.53 5.30 9.11
CA ILE A 156 10.23 5.67 9.67
C ILE A 156 10.32 7.15 10.08
N GLU A 157 9.66 8.03 9.32
CA GLU A 157 9.77 9.47 9.49
C GLU A 157 8.41 10.13 9.72
N ALA A 158 8.24 10.74 10.90
CA ALA A 158 7.07 11.53 11.20
C ALA A 158 7.12 12.90 10.48
N ARG A 159 6.03 13.27 9.81
CA ARG A 159 5.86 14.55 9.11
C ARG A 159 5.19 15.58 10.02
N THR A 160 5.22 16.85 9.63
CA THR A 160 4.59 17.92 10.42
C THR A 160 3.08 17.71 10.54
N PRO A 161 2.52 17.58 11.77
CA PRO A 161 1.09 17.47 11.97
C PRO A 161 0.40 18.83 11.83
N MET A 162 -0.94 18.85 11.85
CA MET A 162 -1.67 20.12 11.93
C MET A 162 -1.48 20.79 13.30
N ALA A 163 -1.82 22.08 13.40
CA ALA A 163 -1.82 22.77 14.67
C ALA A 163 -2.67 22.03 15.71
N ARG A 164 -2.15 21.88 16.94
CA ARG A 164 -2.79 21.17 18.06
C ARG A 164 -2.96 19.65 17.86
N GLN A 165 -2.25 19.07 16.89
CA GLN A 165 -2.07 17.62 16.76
C GLN A 165 -0.65 17.25 17.17
N TYR A 166 -0.47 16.02 17.65
CA TYR A 166 0.83 15.43 17.93
C TYR A 166 0.99 14.17 17.09
N ASN A 167 2.23 13.85 16.72
CA ASN A 167 2.50 12.65 15.95
C ASN A 167 2.48 11.42 16.85
N THR A 168 1.93 10.33 16.31
CA THR A 168 2.01 9.00 16.90
C THR A 168 2.44 8.06 15.79
N ILE A 169 3.47 7.25 16.05
CA ILE A 169 3.98 6.31 15.05
C ILE A 169 3.10 5.07 15.01
N THR A 170 2.88 4.42 16.16
CA THR A 170 2.17 3.15 16.23
C THR A 170 0.88 3.21 17.06
N ASP A 171 -0.19 2.60 16.56
CA ASP A 171 -1.41 2.31 17.32
C ASP A 171 -1.83 0.84 17.11
N SER A 172 -1.52 -0.01 18.10
CA SER A 172 -1.78 -1.45 18.04
C SER A 172 -3.01 -1.83 18.86
N THR A 173 -3.96 -2.53 18.24
CA THR A 173 -5.19 -3.00 18.91
C THR A 173 -5.09 -4.45 19.41
N LYS A 174 -3.89 -5.04 19.38
CA LYS A 174 -3.68 -6.44 19.79
C LYS A 174 -3.56 -6.50 21.30
N GLU A 175 -4.53 -7.12 21.97
CA GLU A 175 -4.43 -7.41 23.41
C GLU A 175 -3.26 -8.36 23.66
N ARG A 176 -2.48 -8.10 24.73
CA ARG A 176 -1.44 -9.01 25.19
C ARG A 176 -2.14 -10.28 25.70
N ALA A 177 -1.87 -11.41 25.05
CA ALA A 177 -2.21 -12.74 25.56
C ALA A 177 -1.32 -13.12 26.75
#